data_AF-B8BTR1-F1
#
_entry.id   AF-B8BTR1-F1
#
_cell.length_a   1.000
_cell.length_b   1.000
_cell.length_c   1.000
_cell.angle_alpha   90.00
_cell.angle_beta   90.00
_cell.angle_gamma   90.00
#
_symmetry.space_group_name_H-M   'P 1'
#
loop_
_entity.id
_entity.type
_entity.pdbx_description
1 polymer ?
#
loop_
_entity_poly.entity_id
_entity_poly.type
_entity_poly.pdbx_seq_one_letter_code
_entity_poly.pdbx_strand_id
1 'polypeptide(L)'
;METVEKLEIHLAKFAKKHKHAIQQDPAFRAKFLEMCGPLGVDPLSAEKGFWGSMLGIGEFYYELSVKVAEVCLASRSRNGGIIRVSEVKDILTQRGTKFKFAHSQNKSTYSEEDIITSVKKLSMLGSGFRTVKVGRATIIVSVPEELDDDHMQAMSVAEDDNCGVYGMVTVADLNGSLGWDDERSKRALELLLGKGMAWLDSHCGVDLYWFPR
;
A
#
# COMPACT_ATOMS: atom_id res chain seq x y z
N MET A 1 -17.40 3.38 30.98
CA MET A 1 -17.87 4.50 30.14
C MET A 1 -17.19 5.79 30.54
N GLU A 2 -17.25 6.23 31.79
CA GLU A 2 -16.61 7.49 32.27
C GLU A 2 -15.10 7.62 31.96
N THR A 3 -14.32 6.53 32.00
CA THR A 3 -12.88 6.56 31.75
C THR A 3 -12.55 6.77 30.26
N VAL A 4 -13.37 6.21 29.36
CA VAL A 4 -13.16 6.30 27.91
C VAL A 4 -13.48 7.72 27.43
N GLU A 5 -14.59 8.30 27.88
CA GLU A 5 -14.94 9.70 27.59
C GLU A 5 -13.88 10.68 28.11
N LYS A 6 -13.33 10.44 29.31
CA LYS A 6 -12.20 11.24 29.84
C LYS A 6 -10.95 11.12 28.98
N LEU A 7 -10.67 9.94 28.40
CA LEU A 7 -9.53 9.72 27.51
C LEU A 7 -9.72 10.41 26.16
N GLU A 8 -10.92 10.35 25.57
CA GLU A 8 -11.25 11.05 24.33
C GLU A 8 -11.05 12.56 24.47
N ILE A 9 -11.49 13.15 25.59
CA ILE A 9 -11.29 14.59 25.88
C ILE A 9 -9.80 14.95 25.99
N HIS A 10 -8.97 14.10 26.60
CA HIS A 10 -7.53 14.34 26.69
C HIS A 10 -6.84 14.19 25.34
N LEU A 11 -7.22 13.18 24.56
CA LEU A 11 -6.71 12.96 23.21
C LEU A 11 -7.08 14.14 22.31
N ALA A 12 -8.29 14.66 22.45
CA ALA A 12 -8.79 15.85 21.75
C ALA A 12 -7.95 17.10 22.06
N LYS A 13 -7.65 17.33 23.34
CA LYS A 13 -6.75 18.42 23.79
C LYS A 13 -5.33 18.22 23.25
N PHE A 14 -4.81 17.00 23.28
CA PHE A 14 -3.51 16.66 22.73
C PHE A 14 -3.43 16.98 21.24
N ALA A 15 -4.43 16.53 20.48
CA ALA A 15 -4.48 16.77 19.04
C ALA A 15 -4.59 18.26 18.69
N LYS A 16 -5.36 19.04 19.46
CA LYS A 16 -5.41 20.50 19.32
C LYS A 16 -4.04 21.15 19.54
N LYS A 17 -3.35 20.74 20.62
CA LYS A 17 -2.04 21.29 21.01
C LYS A 17 -0.95 20.93 20.00
N HIS A 18 -1.00 19.72 19.45
CA HIS A 18 0.02 19.16 18.56
C HIS A 18 -0.42 19.14 17.08
N LYS A 19 -1.44 19.93 16.70
CA LYS A 19 -2.03 19.95 15.35
C LYS A 19 -0.99 20.04 14.23
N HIS A 20 -0.04 20.96 14.37
CA HIS A 20 1.01 21.19 13.37
C HIS A 20 1.96 19.98 13.23
N ALA A 21 2.31 19.32 14.34
CA ALA A 21 3.14 18.12 14.32
C ALA A 21 2.41 16.95 13.64
N ILE A 22 1.13 16.77 13.93
CA ILE A 22 0.28 15.74 13.27
C ILE A 22 0.21 15.98 11.75
N GLN A 23 0.17 17.25 11.32
CA GLN A 23 0.06 17.60 9.91
C GLN A 23 1.38 17.46 9.15
N GLN A 24 2.51 17.80 9.77
CA GLN A 24 3.79 17.92 9.06
C GLN A 24 4.78 16.78 9.30
N ASP A 25 4.65 16.04 10.38
CA ASP A 25 5.54 14.91 10.71
C ASP A 25 4.78 13.59 10.53
N PRO A 26 5.08 12.82 9.47
CA PRO A 26 4.46 11.51 9.23
C PRO A 26 4.64 10.52 10.38
N ALA A 27 5.81 10.52 11.05
CA ALA A 27 6.06 9.61 12.16
C ALA A 27 5.25 10.00 13.41
N PHE A 28 5.09 11.31 13.66
CA PHE A 28 4.21 11.80 14.72
C PHE A 28 2.74 11.47 14.43
N ARG A 29 2.32 11.65 13.18
CA ARG A 29 0.97 11.30 12.71
C ARG A 29 0.67 9.83 12.90
N ALA A 30 1.57 8.93 12.50
CA ALA A 30 1.42 7.49 12.65
C ALA A 30 1.17 7.09 14.11
N LYS A 31 2.01 7.59 15.03
CA LYS A 31 1.84 7.35 16.48
C LYS A 31 0.52 7.90 17.01
N PHE A 32 0.11 9.08 16.55
CA PHE A 32 -1.19 9.64 16.93
C PHE A 32 -2.35 8.74 16.49
N LEU A 33 -2.32 8.20 15.26
CA LEU A 33 -3.33 7.26 14.77
C LEU A 33 -3.32 5.94 15.56
N GLU A 34 -2.14 5.43 15.90
CA GLU A 34 -1.97 4.24 16.74
C GLU A 34 -2.61 4.42 18.12
N MET A 35 -2.47 5.61 18.73
CA MET A 35 -3.11 5.93 20.02
C MET A 35 -4.65 5.95 19.93
N CYS A 36 -5.21 6.34 18.79
CA CYS A 36 -6.66 6.39 18.59
C CYS A 36 -7.30 5.00 18.48
N GLY A 37 -6.57 4.02 17.92
CA GLY A 37 -7.07 2.67 17.62
C GLY A 37 -7.65 1.92 18.83
N PRO A 38 -6.89 1.74 19.94
CA PRO A 38 -7.38 1.06 21.14
C PRO A 38 -8.58 1.72 21.82
N LEU A 39 -8.81 3.01 21.58
CA LEU A 39 -9.94 3.77 22.12
C LEU A 39 -11.19 3.67 21.24
N GLY A 40 -11.12 3.03 20.07
CA GLY A 40 -12.22 2.97 19.11
C GLY A 40 -12.50 4.32 18.42
N VAL A 41 -11.56 5.27 18.52
CA VAL A 41 -11.69 6.58 17.90
C VAL A 41 -11.13 6.51 16.48
N ASP A 42 -11.93 6.85 15.47
CA ASP A 42 -11.45 7.03 14.09
C ASP A 42 -11.26 8.52 13.79
N PRO A 43 -10.04 9.06 13.91
CA PRO A 43 -9.77 10.47 13.64
C PRO A 43 -9.88 10.82 12.15
N LEU A 44 -10.03 9.82 11.28
CA LEU A 44 -10.14 9.95 9.82
C LEU A 44 -11.61 9.90 9.36
N SER A 45 -12.56 9.67 10.26
CA SER A 45 -13.98 9.63 9.92
C SER A 45 -14.49 11.01 9.50
N ALA A 46 -15.36 11.04 8.48
CA ALA A 46 -16.01 12.24 7.97
C ALA A 46 -17.10 12.79 8.91
N GLU A 47 -17.43 12.05 9.98
CA GLU A 47 -18.50 12.45 10.88
C GLU A 47 -18.27 13.88 11.40
N LYS A 48 -19.37 14.63 11.55
CA LYS A 48 -19.42 15.99 12.14
C LYS A 48 -19.06 15.99 13.64
N GLY A 49 -18.18 15.10 14.07
CA GLY A 49 -17.60 15.07 15.39
C GLY A 49 -16.39 16.00 15.50
N PHE A 50 -15.85 16.05 16.72
CA PHE A 50 -14.65 16.81 17.06
C PHE A 50 -13.45 16.50 16.15
N TRP A 51 -13.32 15.25 15.70
CA TRP A 51 -12.15 14.77 14.95
C TRP A 51 -12.12 15.18 13.48
N GLY A 52 -13.26 15.12 12.79
CA GLY A 52 -13.36 15.41 11.36
C GLY A 52 -13.08 16.87 11.00
N SER A 53 -13.40 17.81 11.90
CA SER A 53 -13.29 19.26 11.64
C SER A 53 -12.02 19.92 12.19
N MET A 54 -11.41 19.36 13.23
CA MET A 54 -10.40 20.09 14.02
C MET A 54 -8.98 19.97 13.48
N LEU A 55 -8.64 18.83 12.86
CA LEU A 55 -7.28 18.49 12.46
C LEU A 55 -7.01 18.59 10.97
N GLY A 56 -8.04 18.56 10.11
CA GLY A 56 -7.86 18.52 8.65
C GLY A 56 -7.18 17.22 8.15
N ILE A 57 -6.95 16.25 9.05
CA ILE A 57 -6.29 14.98 8.75
C ILE A 57 -7.15 14.11 7.84
N GLY A 58 -8.49 14.13 8.02
CA GLY A 58 -9.42 13.43 7.13
C GLY A 58 -9.32 13.92 5.68
N GLU A 59 -9.35 15.23 5.44
CA GLU A 59 -9.20 15.80 4.08
C GLU A 59 -7.83 15.44 3.46
N PHE A 60 -6.75 15.42 4.26
CA PHE A 60 -5.46 14.90 3.80
C PHE A 60 -5.53 13.45 3.33
N TYR A 61 -6.12 12.54 4.12
CA TYR A 61 -6.24 11.13 3.72
C TYR A 61 -7.21 10.92 2.57
N TYR A 62 -8.26 11.73 2.44
CA TYR A 62 -9.14 11.69 1.26
C TYR A 62 -8.39 12.10 -0.01
N GLU A 63 -7.65 13.21 0.04
CA GLU A 63 -6.84 13.68 -1.08
C GLU A 63 -5.77 12.63 -1.45
N LEU A 64 -5.05 12.10 -0.45
CA LEU A 64 -4.05 11.04 -0.66
C LEU A 64 -4.67 9.78 -1.25
N SER A 65 -5.85 9.37 -0.79
CA SER A 65 -6.56 8.20 -1.33
C SER A 65 -6.90 8.36 -2.81
N VAL A 66 -7.40 9.53 -3.22
CA VAL A 66 -7.66 9.83 -4.63
C VAL A 66 -6.38 9.76 -5.45
N LYS A 67 -5.28 10.33 -4.94
CA LYS A 67 -3.99 10.33 -5.65
C LYS A 67 -3.37 8.94 -5.77
N VAL A 68 -3.47 8.11 -4.73
CA VAL A 68 -3.06 6.71 -4.78
C VAL A 68 -3.89 5.95 -5.83
N ALA A 69 -5.21 6.15 -5.86
CA ALA A 69 -6.09 5.53 -6.85
C ALA A 69 -5.74 5.97 -8.29
N GLU A 70 -5.48 7.26 -8.52
CA GLU A 70 -5.02 7.80 -9.81
C GLU A 70 -3.72 7.13 -10.28
N VAL A 71 -2.74 6.95 -9.38
CA VAL A 71 -1.48 6.26 -9.70
C VAL A 71 -1.74 4.81 -10.10
N CYS A 72 -2.50 4.07 -9.28
CA CYS A 72 -2.80 2.66 -9.54
C CYS A 72 -3.55 2.47 -10.87
N LEU A 73 -4.51 3.35 -11.18
CA LEU A 73 -5.26 3.31 -12.43
C LEU A 73 -4.38 3.63 -13.64
N ALA A 74 -3.50 4.64 -13.51
CA ALA A 74 -2.60 5.03 -14.58
C ALA A 74 -1.49 4.01 -14.87
N SER A 75 -1.04 3.26 -13.85
CA SER A 75 -0.02 2.22 -14.00
C SER A 75 -0.58 0.87 -14.49
N ARG A 76 -1.91 0.69 -14.43
CA ARG A 76 -2.58 -0.61 -14.62
C ARG A 76 -2.20 -1.33 -15.92
N SER A 77 -2.08 -0.61 -17.03
CA SER A 77 -1.71 -1.20 -18.31
C SER A 77 -0.29 -1.77 -18.34
N ARG A 78 0.57 -1.34 -17.43
CA ARG A 78 1.97 -1.75 -17.34
C ARG A 78 2.20 -2.87 -16.31
N ASN A 79 1.42 -2.88 -15.23
CA ASN A 79 1.67 -3.75 -14.07
C ASN A 79 0.49 -4.64 -13.66
N GLY A 80 -0.56 -4.72 -14.47
CA GLY A 80 -1.70 -5.60 -14.21
C GLY A 80 -2.56 -5.18 -13.00
N GLY A 81 -2.33 -3.99 -12.45
CA GLY A 81 -3.01 -3.51 -11.23
C GLY A 81 -2.34 -3.95 -9.93
N ILE A 82 -1.06 -4.31 -9.99
CA ILE A 82 -0.21 -4.60 -8.83
C ILE A 82 0.91 -3.58 -8.80
N ILE A 83 1.07 -2.86 -7.68
CA ILE A 83 2.09 -1.82 -7.55
C ILE A 83 2.64 -1.75 -6.13
N ARG A 84 3.94 -1.54 -5.96
CA ARG A 84 4.53 -1.42 -4.62
C ARG A 84 4.11 -0.13 -3.95
N VAL A 85 3.96 -0.15 -2.62
CA VAL A 85 3.71 1.07 -1.84
C VAL A 85 4.86 2.08 -2.02
N SER A 86 6.10 1.59 -2.07
CA SER A 86 7.29 2.41 -2.33
C SER A 86 7.27 3.05 -3.74
N GLU A 87 6.87 2.30 -4.78
CA GLU A 87 6.76 2.84 -6.15
C GLU A 87 5.67 3.92 -6.22
N VAL A 88 4.52 3.71 -5.58
CA VAL A 88 3.47 4.74 -5.48
C VAL A 88 4.01 6.01 -4.81
N LYS A 89 4.76 5.86 -3.71
CA LYS A 89 5.39 6.99 -3.02
C LYS A 89 6.38 7.74 -3.92
N ASP A 90 7.20 7.01 -4.67
CA ASP A 90 8.17 7.60 -5.60
C ASP A 90 7.48 8.34 -6.74
N ILE A 91 6.44 7.75 -7.34
CA ILE A 91 5.64 8.39 -8.40
C ILE A 91 4.97 9.65 -7.87
N LEU A 92 4.34 9.61 -6.69
CA LEU A 92 3.68 10.77 -6.09
C LEU A 92 4.70 11.88 -5.78
N THR A 93 5.92 11.50 -5.37
CA THR A 93 7.02 12.42 -5.05
C THR A 93 7.55 13.07 -6.32
N GLN A 94 7.77 12.30 -7.38
CA GLN A 94 8.22 12.78 -8.69
C GLN A 94 7.20 13.73 -9.34
N ARG A 95 5.90 13.45 -9.19
CA ARG A 95 4.82 14.35 -9.66
C ARG A 95 4.76 15.67 -8.91
N GLY A 96 5.50 15.82 -7.81
CA GLY A 96 5.49 17.03 -6.98
C GLY A 96 4.12 17.29 -6.34
N THR A 97 3.36 16.22 -6.05
CA THR A 97 1.99 16.31 -5.54
C THR A 97 1.96 17.10 -4.23
N LYS A 98 1.31 18.27 -4.25
CA LYS A 98 1.13 19.12 -3.07
C LYS A 98 -0.26 18.85 -2.49
N PHE A 99 -0.31 18.60 -1.18
CA PHE A 99 -1.56 18.41 -0.44
C PHE A 99 -1.98 19.71 0.25
N LYS A 100 -3.29 19.97 0.39
CA LYS A 100 -3.80 21.29 0.81
C LYS A 100 -3.31 21.80 2.17
N PHE A 101 -3.04 20.92 3.13
CA PHE A 101 -2.51 21.31 4.45
C PHE A 101 -0.99 21.24 4.55
N ALA A 102 -0.30 20.89 3.46
CA ALA A 102 1.15 21.06 3.32
C ALA A 102 1.48 22.52 2.95
N HIS A 103 1.13 23.46 3.82
CA HIS A 103 1.74 24.79 3.74
C HIS A 103 3.18 24.68 4.22
N SER A 104 4.10 25.18 3.40
CA SER A 104 5.54 25.36 3.64
C SER A 104 6.46 24.24 3.16
N GLN A 105 6.94 24.42 1.92
CA GLN A 105 8.37 24.39 1.54
C GLN A 105 9.24 23.15 1.84
N ASN A 106 8.76 22.07 2.44
CA ASN A 106 9.59 20.90 2.77
C ASN A 106 9.12 19.59 2.14
N LYS A 107 10.13 18.83 1.69
CA LYS A 107 10.11 17.50 1.08
C LYS A 107 9.28 16.49 1.91
N SER A 108 8.47 15.72 1.19
CA SER A 108 7.68 14.54 1.60
C SER A 108 6.74 14.75 2.80
N THR A 109 5.48 15.07 2.50
CA THR A 109 4.41 15.26 3.49
C THR A 109 3.69 13.96 3.89
N TYR A 110 4.06 12.83 3.29
CA TYR A 110 3.43 11.53 3.47
C TYR A 110 4.45 10.38 3.47
N SER A 111 4.12 9.33 4.20
CA SER A 111 4.89 8.10 4.39
C SER A 111 4.23 6.90 3.70
N GLU A 112 4.90 5.75 3.70
CA GLU A 112 4.31 4.49 3.21
C GLU A 112 3.13 4.05 4.08
N GLU A 113 3.20 4.30 5.39
CA GLU A 113 2.09 4.02 6.32
C GLU A 113 0.87 4.89 6.00
N ASP A 114 1.07 6.14 5.56
CA ASP A 114 -0.02 6.99 5.12
C ASP A 114 -0.69 6.43 3.86
N ILE A 115 0.11 5.95 2.91
CA ILE A 115 -0.39 5.31 1.68
C ILE A 115 -1.17 4.04 2.02
N ILE A 116 -0.64 3.17 2.88
CA ILE A 116 -1.32 1.96 3.34
C ILE A 116 -2.66 2.31 4.01
N THR A 117 -2.68 3.35 4.85
CA THR A 117 -3.90 3.82 5.51
C THR A 117 -4.91 4.35 4.50
N SER A 118 -4.48 5.10 3.48
CA SER A 118 -5.31 5.54 2.37
C SER A 118 -5.91 4.37 1.59
N VAL A 119 -5.13 3.31 1.30
CA VAL A 119 -5.63 2.11 0.62
C VAL A 119 -6.67 1.38 1.47
N LYS A 120 -6.49 1.30 2.79
CA LYS A 120 -7.50 0.74 3.72
C LYS A 120 -8.80 1.55 3.74
N LYS A 121 -8.75 2.86 3.46
CA LYS A 121 -9.96 3.68 3.30
C LYS A 121 -10.61 3.43 1.94
N LEU A 122 -9.83 3.28 0.87
CA LEU A 122 -10.33 2.90 -0.45
C LEU A 122 -11.00 1.51 -0.46
N SER A 123 -10.48 0.56 0.31
CA SER A 123 -11.05 -0.79 0.39
C SER A 123 -12.46 -0.82 0.99
N MET A 124 -12.86 0.22 1.74
CA MET A 124 -14.23 0.36 2.25
C MET A 124 -15.25 0.73 1.14
N LEU A 125 -14.78 1.23 -0.01
CA LEU A 125 -15.63 1.58 -1.15
C LEU A 125 -15.95 0.38 -2.05
N GLY A 126 -15.27 -0.75 -1.86
CA GLY A 126 -15.47 -1.98 -2.63
C GLY A 126 -14.23 -2.88 -2.64
N SER A 127 -14.34 -4.07 -3.23
CA SER A 127 -13.30 -5.11 -3.23
C SER A 127 -12.08 -4.82 -4.14
N GLY A 128 -12.05 -3.67 -4.82
CA GLY A 128 -11.04 -3.37 -5.82
C GLY A 128 -9.68 -2.96 -5.27
N PHE A 129 -9.58 -2.47 -4.03
CA PHE A 129 -8.33 -2.01 -3.44
C PHE A 129 -7.99 -2.83 -2.18
N ARG A 130 -6.77 -3.36 -2.12
CA ARG A 130 -6.23 -4.01 -0.91
C ARG A 130 -4.72 -3.90 -0.87
N THR A 131 -4.16 -4.04 0.32
CA THR A 131 -2.72 -4.19 0.52
C THR A 131 -2.39 -5.65 0.83
N VAL A 132 -1.39 -6.20 0.17
CA VAL A 132 -0.87 -7.53 0.44
C VAL A 132 0.62 -7.46 0.74
N LYS A 133 1.07 -8.21 1.76
CA LYS A 133 2.47 -8.28 2.12
C LYS A 133 3.12 -9.45 1.40
N VAL A 134 4.20 -9.17 0.66
CA VAL A 134 4.95 -10.16 -0.11
C VAL A 134 6.42 -10.02 0.29
N GLY A 135 6.96 -11.01 0.98
CA GLY A 135 8.29 -10.93 1.59
C GLY A 135 8.45 -9.69 2.48
N ARG A 136 9.38 -8.80 2.10
CA ARG A 136 9.64 -7.53 2.80
C ARG A 136 8.82 -6.35 2.25
N ALA A 137 8.26 -6.48 1.05
CA ALA A 137 7.51 -5.41 0.40
C ALA A 137 6.02 -5.46 0.76
N THR A 138 5.40 -4.28 0.77
CA THR A 138 3.95 -4.15 0.78
C THR A 138 3.50 -3.71 -0.61
N ILE A 139 2.54 -4.45 -1.15
CA ILE A 139 2.03 -4.28 -2.51
C ILE A 139 0.57 -3.86 -2.43
N ILE A 140 0.16 -2.96 -3.31
CA ILE A 140 -1.21 -2.53 -3.51
C ILE A 140 -1.76 -3.29 -4.69
N VAL A 141 -2.90 -3.95 -4.49
CA VAL A 141 -3.68 -4.60 -5.53
C VAL A 141 -4.91 -3.73 -5.78
N SER A 142 -5.04 -3.20 -6.99
CA SER A 142 -6.10 -2.28 -7.40
C SER A 142 -7.09 -2.92 -8.38
N VAL A 143 -7.18 -4.24 -8.37
CA VAL A 143 -8.10 -5.03 -9.20
C VAL A 143 -8.94 -5.94 -8.30
N PRO A 144 -10.23 -6.16 -8.64
CA PRO A 144 -11.13 -7.03 -7.87
C PRO A 144 -10.76 -8.52 -7.99
N GLU A 145 -9.78 -8.86 -8.83
CA GLU A 145 -9.32 -10.22 -9.04
C GLU A 145 -8.72 -10.80 -7.74
N GLU A 146 -9.11 -12.03 -7.43
CA GLU A 146 -8.46 -12.80 -6.38
C GLU A 146 -7.12 -13.31 -6.88
N LEU A 147 -6.10 -13.05 -6.07
CA LEU A 147 -4.81 -13.70 -6.20
C LEU A 147 -4.91 -14.92 -5.29
N ASP A 148 -4.88 -16.11 -5.86
CA ASP A 148 -4.81 -17.33 -5.07
C ASP A 148 -3.46 -17.43 -4.32
N ASP A 149 -3.39 -18.43 -3.44
CA ASP A 149 -2.22 -18.66 -2.59
C ASP A 149 -0.96 -19.01 -3.40
N ASP A 150 -1.12 -19.58 -4.59
CA ASP A 150 -0.02 -19.96 -5.48
C ASP A 150 0.61 -18.71 -6.10
N HIS A 151 -0.20 -17.80 -6.62
CA HIS A 151 0.27 -16.51 -7.12
C HIS A 151 1.03 -15.74 -6.04
N MET A 152 0.53 -15.76 -4.80
CA MET A 152 1.15 -15.09 -3.66
C MET A 152 2.51 -15.70 -3.30
N GLN A 153 2.61 -17.03 -3.30
CA GLN A 153 3.87 -17.74 -3.05
C GLN A 153 4.89 -17.47 -4.15
N ALA A 154 4.49 -17.50 -5.42
CA ALA A 154 5.37 -17.21 -6.55
C ALA A 154 5.94 -15.78 -6.49
N MET A 155 5.10 -14.79 -6.17
CA MET A 155 5.55 -13.42 -5.93
C MET A 155 6.47 -13.32 -4.71
N SER A 156 6.23 -14.10 -3.64
CA SER A 156 7.09 -14.11 -2.46
C SER A 156 8.47 -14.68 -2.74
N VAL A 157 8.59 -15.66 -3.64
CA VAL A 157 9.89 -16.19 -4.09
C VAL A 157 10.62 -15.14 -4.93
N ALA A 158 9.92 -14.43 -5.81
CA ALA A 158 10.52 -13.34 -6.59
C ALA A 158 11.02 -12.16 -5.73
N GLU A 159 10.41 -11.95 -4.56
CA GLU A 159 10.83 -10.96 -3.56
C GLU A 159 11.94 -11.45 -2.62
N ASP A 160 12.35 -12.71 -2.68
CA ASP A 160 13.41 -13.25 -1.83
C ASP A 160 14.79 -13.06 -2.49
N ASP A 161 15.62 -12.22 -1.86
CA ASP A 161 17.01 -11.96 -2.27
C ASP A 161 17.87 -13.23 -2.32
N ASN A 162 17.46 -14.32 -1.63
CA ASN A 162 18.22 -15.57 -1.58
C ASN A 162 17.91 -16.54 -2.72
N CYS A 163 16.80 -16.33 -3.43
CA CYS A 163 16.31 -17.26 -4.46
C CYS A 163 16.74 -16.88 -5.88
N GLY A 164 17.40 -15.72 -6.07
CA GLY A 164 17.87 -15.29 -7.38
C GLY A 164 17.97 -13.77 -7.51
N VAL A 165 17.67 -13.27 -8.70
CA VAL A 165 17.63 -11.83 -8.96
C VAL A 165 16.32 -11.27 -8.45
N TYR A 166 16.39 -10.24 -7.60
CA TYR A 166 15.21 -9.61 -7.02
C TYR A 166 14.20 -9.10 -8.08
N GLY A 167 12.96 -9.55 -7.95
CA GLY A 167 11.85 -9.28 -8.86
C GLY A 167 11.78 -10.24 -10.05
N MET A 168 12.54 -11.34 -10.04
CA MET A 168 12.57 -12.33 -11.11
C MET A 168 12.45 -13.73 -10.54
N VAL A 169 11.76 -14.61 -11.26
CA VAL A 169 11.59 -16.02 -10.89
C VAL A 169 11.61 -16.91 -12.13
N THR A 170 12.12 -18.12 -11.96
CA THR A 170 12.01 -19.21 -12.94
C THR A 170 11.19 -20.37 -12.38
N VAL A 171 10.77 -21.28 -13.26
CA VAL A 171 10.17 -22.56 -12.85
C VAL A 171 11.10 -23.34 -11.92
N ALA A 172 12.41 -23.32 -12.18
CA ALA A 172 13.39 -24.01 -11.34
C ALA A 172 13.46 -23.42 -9.92
N ASP A 173 13.33 -22.10 -9.77
CA ASP A 173 13.33 -21.43 -8.47
C ASP A 173 12.09 -21.79 -7.66
N LEU A 174 10.91 -21.85 -8.30
CA LEU A 174 9.67 -22.29 -7.64
C LEU A 174 9.76 -23.76 -7.19
N ASN A 175 10.32 -24.63 -8.02
CA ASN A 175 10.51 -26.03 -7.67
C ASN A 175 11.49 -26.19 -6.50
N GLY A 176 12.59 -25.43 -6.51
CA GLY A 176 13.62 -25.48 -5.46
C GLY A 176 13.14 -24.91 -4.13
N SER A 177 12.45 -23.77 -4.15
CA SER A 177 12.05 -23.04 -2.94
C SER A 177 10.71 -23.50 -2.35
N LEU A 178 9.76 -23.91 -3.19
CA LEU A 178 8.41 -24.30 -2.76
C LEU A 178 8.14 -25.81 -2.90
N GLY A 179 9.02 -26.57 -3.56
CA GLY A 179 8.82 -28.00 -3.81
C GLY A 179 7.70 -28.29 -4.82
N TRP A 180 7.38 -27.32 -5.68
CA TRP A 180 6.34 -27.47 -6.69
C TRP A 180 6.82 -28.34 -7.87
N ASP A 181 5.86 -28.94 -8.57
CA ASP A 181 6.12 -29.56 -9.86
C ASP A 181 6.11 -28.54 -11.01
N ASP A 182 6.74 -28.91 -12.13
CA ASP A 182 6.86 -28.06 -13.31
C ASP A 182 5.51 -27.56 -13.84
N GLU A 183 4.47 -28.38 -13.81
CA GLU A 183 3.15 -28.03 -14.35
C GLU A 183 2.42 -27.02 -13.46
N ARG A 184 2.53 -27.14 -12.14
CA ARG A 184 2.00 -26.17 -11.18
C ARG A 184 2.74 -24.84 -11.30
N SER A 185 4.06 -24.87 -11.33
CA SER A 185 4.90 -23.68 -11.50
C SER A 185 4.59 -22.94 -12.79
N LYS A 186 4.48 -23.66 -13.92
CA LYS A 186 4.11 -23.06 -15.21
C LYS A 186 2.70 -22.47 -15.20
N ARG A 187 1.69 -23.19 -14.69
CA ARG A 187 0.31 -22.68 -14.63
C ARG A 187 0.19 -21.40 -13.80
N ALA A 188 0.83 -21.35 -12.63
CA ALA A 188 0.83 -20.16 -11.78
C ALA A 188 1.45 -18.95 -12.50
N LEU A 189 2.59 -19.16 -13.17
CA LEU A 189 3.30 -18.11 -13.90
C LEU A 189 2.55 -17.67 -15.17
N GLU A 190 1.97 -18.59 -15.93
CA GLU A 190 1.14 -18.30 -17.12
C GLU A 190 -0.10 -17.49 -16.75
N LEU A 191 -0.74 -17.77 -15.62
CA LEU A 191 -1.86 -16.98 -15.12
C LEU A 191 -1.43 -15.55 -14.75
N LEU A 192 -0.26 -15.38 -14.14
CA LEU A 192 0.30 -14.07 -13.83
C LEU A 192 0.67 -13.29 -15.10
N LEU A 193 1.21 -13.96 -16.12
CA LEU A 193 1.44 -13.38 -17.45
C LEU A 193 0.13 -12.95 -18.11
N GLY A 194 -0.87 -13.83 -18.13
CA GLY A 194 -2.18 -13.56 -18.73
C GLY A 194 -2.91 -12.38 -18.07
N LYS A 195 -2.66 -12.15 -16.77
CA LYS A 195 -3.17 -11.01 -16.01
C LYS A 195 -2.32 -9.73 -16.16
N GLY A 196 -1.19 -9.78 -16.87
CA GLY A 196 -0.26 -8.66 -17.04
C GLY A 196 0.50 -8.29 -15.76
N MET A 197 0.58 -9.22 -14.80
CA MET A 197 1.23 -9.05 -13.50
C MET A 197 2.70 -9.49 -13.51
N ALA A 198 3.08 -10.30 -14.50
CA ALA A 198 4.45 -10.69 -14.77
C ALA A 198 4.77 -10.47 -16.26
N TRP A 199 6.05 -10.31 -16.57
CA TRP A 199 6.57 -10.17 -17.92
C TRP A 199 7.49 -11.34 -18.24
N LEU A 200 7.36 -11.90 -19.45
CA LEU A 200 8.20 -13.00 -19.90
C LEU A 200 9.41 -12.47 -20.66
N ASP A 201 10.60 -12.91 -20.26
CA ASP A 201 11.85 -12.73 -20.98
C ASP A 201 12.46 -14.09 -21.28
N SER A 202 12.40 -14.51 -22.54
CA SER A 202 12.96 -15.78 -23.00
C SER A 202 14.36 -15.56 -23.58
N HIS A 203 15.39 -15.99 -22.84
CA HIS A 203 16.78 -15.88 -23.25
C HIS A 203 17.43 -17.25 -23.35
N CYS A 204 17.97 -17.59 -24.54
CA CYS A 204 18.71 -18.84 -24.78
C CYS A 204 17.97 -20.12 -24.34
N GLY A 205 16.64 -20.15 -24.46
CA GLY A 205 15.81 -21.32 -24.09
C GLY A 205 15.44 -21.40 -22.60
N VAL A 206 15.74 -20.36 -21.83
CA VAL A 206 15.30 -20.23 -20.43
C VAL A 206 14.26 -19.11 -20.36
N ASP A 207 13.11 -19.42 -19.78
CA ASP A 207 12.03 -18.47 -19.54
C ASP A 207 12.20 -17.81 -18.17
N LEU A 208 12.37 -16.50 -18.17
CA LEU A 208 12.53 -15.66 -16.99
C LEU A 208 11.25 -14.84 -16.79
N TYR A 209 10.65 -14.92 -15.62
CA TYR A 209 9.42 -14.20 -15.30
C TYR A 209 9.73 -13.02 -14.38
N TRP A 210 9.48 -11.81 -14.86
CA TRP A 210 9.78 -10.57 -14.17
C TRP A 210 8.52 -9.94 -13.59
N PHE A 211 8.58 -9.52 -12.33
CA PHE A 211 7.52 -8.76 -11.68
C PHE A 211 7.82 -7.26 -11.74
N PRO A 212 6.81 -6.42 -12.04
CA PRO A 212 6.97 -4.97 -12.04
C PRO A 212 7.56 -4.45 -10.72
N ARG A 213 8.49 -3.51 -10.85
CA ARG A 213 9.14 -2.82 -9.73
C ARG A 213 8.44 -1.52 -9.40
#